data_AF-A0A2S5M752-F1
#
_entry.id   AF-A0A2S5M752-F1
#
_cell.length_a   1.000
_cell.length_b   1.000
_cell.length_c   1.000
_cell.angle_alpha   90.00
_cell.angle_beta   90.00
_cell.angle_gamma   90.00
#
_symmetry.space_group_name_H-M   'P 1'
#
loop_
_entity.id
_entity.type
_entity.pdbx_description
1 polymer ?
#
loop_
_entity_poly.entity_id
_entity_poly.type
_entity_poly.pdbx_seq_one_letter_code
_entity_poly.pdbx_strand_id
1 'polypeptide(L)'
;MKKKRGGQRTHWAEKARVWAWYREIKRRCNWSDYVLDYEFAWTDNGMPSRSIDHRPRMFEWIRKVARKPAGQDPRWRDMNSLVTAVDQFPLFHGTQALYQAEFWAILQEQTSTPSLVQRRVDQLLQAYGLVRINPDSVVEITKLIEKYGREQIFDRCLMLSLRRMDNLSAMALVWLLYLQTEPSHNWRFREILESIADKQLDHFFSHYFSLELHLTYYTDAIHTLQHLRLDMLERPPYGFGYIETIGTWPILPNELINSISGEQLFSLDLL
;
A
#
# COMPACT_ATOMS: atom_id res chain seq x y z
N MET A 1 -27.47 6.45 -34.72
CA MET A 1 -26.12 6.04 -34.26
C MET A 1 -26.09 6.06 -32.73
N LYS A 2 -25.96 4.90 -32.07
CA LYS A 2 -25.77 4.85 -30.60
C LYS A 2 -24.38 5.41 -30.27
N LYS A 3 -24.31 6.55 -29.57
CA LYS A 3 -23.06 7.10 -29.03
C LYS A 3 -22.39 5.98 -28.21
N LYS A 4 -21.17 5.56 -28.60
CA LYS A 4 -20.32 4.72 -27.75
C LYS A 4 -20.15 5.48 -26.43
N ARG A 5 -20.78 5.01 -25.35
CA ARG A 5 -20.54 5.53 -24.00
C ARG A 5 -19.04 5.39 -23.77
N GLY A 6 -18.33 6.52 -23.73
CA GLY A 6 -16.90 6.53 -23.42
C GLY A 6 -16.74 5.85 -22.06
N GLY A 7 -16.00 4.73 -22.03
CA GLY A 7 -15.70 4.05 -20.79
C GLY A 7 -15.01 5.04 -19.85
N GLN A 8 -15.43 5.06 -18.58
CA GLN A 8 -14.81 5.87 -17.55
C GLN A 8 -13.29 5.63 -17.57
N ARG A 9 -12.50 6.71 -17.65
CA ARG A 9 -11.04 6.62 -17.72
C ARG A 9 -10.54 5.91 -16.46
N THR A 10 -9.85 4.79 -16.63
CA THR A 10 -9.29 4.01 -15.52
C THR A 10 -8.32 4.87 -14.73
N HIS A 11 -8.48 4.91 -13.40
CA HIS A 11 -7.61 5.64 -12.48
C HIS A 11 -6.14 5.23 -12.68
N TRP A 12 -5.20 6.16 -12.49
CA TRP A 12 -3.77 5.89 -12.71
C TRP A 12 -3.27 4.77 -11.79
N ALA A 13 -3.70 4.76 -10.51
CA ALA A 13 -3.32 3.77 -9.52
C ALA A 13 -3.75 2.34 -9.91
N GLU A 14 -4.88 2.20 -10.61
CA GLU A 14 -5.33 0.90 -11.12
C GLU A 14 -4.42 0.36 -12.22
N LYS A 15 -3.89 1.24 -13.07
CA LYS A 15 -2.90 0.85 -14.08
C LYS A 15 -1.57 0.48 -13.43
N ALA A 16 -1.11 1.30 -12.50
CA ALA A 16 0.11 1.05 -11.74
C ALA A 16 0.03 -0.29 -11.00
N ARG A 17 -1.08 -0.58 -10.32
CA ARG A 17 -1.35 -1.85 -9.65
C ARG A 17 -1.20 -3.07 -10.56
N VAL A 18 -1.90 -3.05 -11.70
CA VAL A 18 -1.89 -4.15 -12.66
C VAL A 18 -0.49 -4.35 -13.26
N TRP A 19 0.21 -3.27 -13.58
CA TRP A 19 1.57 -3.36 -14.10
C TRP A 19 2.60 -3.78 -13.05
N ALA A 20 2.52 -3.29 -11.80
CA ALA A 20 3.41 -3.71 -10.72
C ALA A 20 3.30 -5.22 -10.50
N TRP A 21 2.07 -5.75 -10.43
CA TRP A 21 1.84 -7.19 -10.34
C TRP A 21 2.42 -7.97 -11.52
N TYR A 22 2.15 -7.53 -12.75
CA TYR A 22 2.73 -8.16 -13.94
C TYR A 22 4.27 -8.14 -13.94
N ARG A 23 4.87 -7.02 -13.55
CA ARG A 23 6.33 -6.88 -13.50
C ARG A 23 6.95 -7.72 -12.40
N GLU A 24 6.27 -7.89 -11.26
CA GLU A 24 6.71 -8.83 -10.23
C GLU A 24 6.76 -10.28 -10.74
N ILE A 25 5.77 -10.71 -11.53
CA ILE A 25 5.80 -12.03 -12.19
C ILE A 25 6.98 -12.13 -13.15
N LYS A 26 7.18 -11.10 -14.00
CA LYS A 26 8.27 -11.07 -14.98
C LYS A 26 9.66 -10.99 -14.35
N ARG A 27 9.78 -10.41 -13.15
CA ARG A 27 11.03 -10.37 -12.39
C ARG A 27 11.44 -11.76 -11.90
N ARG A 28 10.46 -12.64 -11.64
CA ARG A 28 10.67 -14.00 -11.13
C ARG A 28 10.80 -15.07 -12.22
N CYS A 29 10.50 -14.75 -13.47
CA CYS A 29 10.58 -15.72 -14.57
C CYS A 29 10.84 -15.12 -15.96
N ASN A 30 11.44 -15.92 -16.83
CA ASN A 30 11.67 -15.59 -18.24
C ASN A 30 10.53 -16.06 -19.18
N TRP A 31 9.38 -16.47 -18.64
CA TRP A 31 8.26 -16.97 -19.44
C TRP A 31 7.67 -15.87 -20.32
N SER A 32 7.33 -16.22 -21.57
CA SER A 32 6.65 -15.27 -22.46
C SER A 32 5.20 -15.05 -22.02
N ASP A 33 4.58 -13.94 -22.44
CA ASP A 33 3.15 -13.67 -22.23
C ASP A 33 2.29 -14.88 -22.66
N TYR A 34 2.70 -15.55 -23.74
CA TYR A 34 2.06 -16.76 -24.25
C TYR A 34 2.10 -17.92 -23.26
N VAL A 35 3.26 -18.20 -22.67
CA VAL A 35 3.40 -19.27 -21.66
C VAL A 35 2.57 -18.93 -20.42
N LEU A 36 2.57 -17.67 -19.99
CA LEU A 36 1.75 -17.21 -18.87
C LEU A 36 0.24 -17.37 -19.17
N ASP A 37 -0.21 -17.01 -20.37
CA ASP A 37 -1.60 -17.21 -20.80
C ASP A 37 -1.97 -18.71 -20.82
N TYR A 38 -1.07 -19.57 -21.32
CA TYR A 38 -1.30 -21.01 -21.37
C TYR A 38 -1.45 -21.64 -19.97
N GLU A 39 -0.59 -21.25 -19.03
CA GLU A 39 -0.59 -21.80 -17.67
C GLU A 39 -1.73 -21.22 -16.81
N PHE A 40 -2.01 -19.91 -16.92
CA PHE A 40 -2.84 -19.21 -15.93
C PHE A 40 -4.14 -18.60 -16.45
N ALA A 41 -4.32 -18.38 -17.75
CA ALA A 41 -5.51 -17.65 -18.21
C ALA A 41 -6.80 -18.51 -18.27
N TRP A 42 -6.67 -19.83 -18.35
CA TRP A 42 -7.80 -20.76 -18.50
C TRP A 42 -8.49 -21.07 -17.17
N THR A 43 -9.81 -21.24 -17.20
CA THR A 43 -10.55 -21.88 -16.11
C THR A 43 -10.51 -23.41 -16.28
N ASP A 44 -10.75 -24.15 -15.21
CA ASP A 44 -10.79 -25.63 -15.25
C ASP A 44 -11.90 -26.14 -16.20
N ASN A 45 -12.96 -25.34 -16.36
CA ASN A 45 -14.06 -25.58 -17.30
C ASN A 45 -13.66 -25.40 -18.79
N GLY A 46 -12.50 -24.79 -19.08
CA GLY A 46 -12.01 -24.48 -20.43
C GLY A 46 -10.85 -25.36 -20.92
N MET A 47 -10.34 -26.28 -20.10
CA MET A 47 -9.24 -27.21 -20.42
C MET A 47 -9.41 -28.06 -21.70
N PRO A 48 -10.62 -28.44 -22.18
CA PRO A 48 -10.75 -29.35 -23.32
C PRO A 48 -10.40 -28.74 -24.69
N SER A 49 -10.37 -27.42 -24.86
CA SER A 49 -10.20 -26.80 -26.20
C SER A 49 -9.05 -25.78 -26.22
N ARG A 50 -7.81 -26.26 -26.18
CA ARG A 50 -6.60 -25.45 -26.46
C ARG A 50 -6.43 -25.20 -27.97
N SER A 51 -7.47 -24.74 -28.66
CA SER A 51 -7.32 -24.34 -30.07
C SER A 51 -6.51 -23.04 -30.14
N ILE A 52 -5.55 -22.99 -31.06
CA ILE A 52 -4.63 -21.85 -31.23
C ILE A 52 -5.41 -20.56 -31.56
N ASP A 53 -6.53 -20.69 -32.26
CA ASP A 53 -7.36 -19.57 -32.74
C ASP A 53 -8.23 -18.91 -31.66
N HIS A 54 -8.43 -19.57 -30.51
CA HIS A 54 -9.27 -19.06 -29.41
C HIS A 54 -8.49 -18.83 -28.11
N ARG A 55 -7.18 -18.63 -28.23
CA ARG A 55 -6.31 -18.39 -27.09
C ARG A 55 -6.59 -17.04 -26.40
N PRO A 56 -6.62 -16.99 -25.06
CA PRO A 56 -6.59 -15.73 -24.34
C PRO A 56 -5.24 -15.03 -24.60
N ARG A 57 -5.26 -13.70 -24.64
CA ARG A 57 -4.08 -12.83 -24.75
C ARG A 57 -3.96 -11.94 -23.52
N MET A 58 -4.30 -12.45 -22.33
CA MET A 58 -4.49 -11.65 -21.12
C MET A 58 -3.20 -10.97 -20.70
N PHE A 59 -2.10 -11.72 -20.59
CA PHE A 59 -0.81 -11.16 -20.17
C PHE A 59 -0.28 -10.15 -21.19
N GLU A 60 -0.51 -10.38 -22.49
CA GLU A 60 -0.13 -9.40 -23.52
C GLU A 60 -0.92 -8.08 -23.37
N TRP A 61 -2.24 -8.17 -23.14
CA TRP A 61 -3.08 -6.99 -22.94
C TRP A 61 -2.77 -6.27 -21.62
N ILE A 62 -2.44 -7.01 -20.56
CA ILE A 62 -1.93 -6.47 -19.30
C ILE A 62 -0.64 -5.71 -19.55
N ARG A 63 0.36 -6.31 -20.20
CA ARG A 63 1.64 -5.65 -20.50
C ARG A 63 1.46 -4.38 -21.31
N LYS A 64 0.66 -4.41 -22.38
CA LYS A 64 0.53 -3.28 -23.31
C LYS A 64 -0.26 -2.11 -22.74
N VAL A 65 -1.35 -2.38 -22.04
CA VAL A 65 -2.35 -1.34 -21.70
C VAL A 65 -2.95 -1.49 -20.29
N ALA A 66 -2.36 -2.33 -19.43
CA ALA A 66 -2.88 -2.64 -18.09
C ALA A 66 -4.34 -3.11 -18.10
N ARG A 67 -4.78 -3.79 -19.17
CA ARG A 67 -6.17 -4.22 -19.30
C ARG A 67 -6.45 -5.41 -18.39
N LYS A 68 -7.34 -5.22 -17.43
CA LYS A 68 -7.85 -6.29 -16.59
C LYS A 68 -8.76 -7.23 -17.41
N PRO A 69 -8.56 -8.56 -17.36
CA PRO A 69 -9.51 -9.50 -17.92
C PRO A 69 -10.84 -9.42 -17.17
N ALA A 70 -11.92 -9.31 -17.93
CA ALA A 70 -13.27 -9.07 -17.40
C ALA A 70 -14.03 -10.35 -17.04
N GLY A 71 -13.49 -11.54 -17.33
CA GLY A 71 -14.15 -12.83 -17.07
C GLY A 71 -15.48 -13.04 -17.83
N GLN A 72 -15.73 -12.31 -18.91
CA GLN A 72 -16.98 -12.43 -19.68
C GLN A 72 -17.09 -13.75 -20.43
N ASP A 73 -15.96 -14.35 -20.79
CA ASP A 73 -15.89 -15.69 -21.35
C ASP A 73 -15.68 -16.69 -20.20
N PRO A 74 -16.59 -17.65 -19.96
CA PRO A 74 -16.49 -18.58 -18.83
C PRO A 74 -15.25 -19.51 -18.93
N ARG A 75 -14.61 -19.59 -20.09
CA ARG A 75 -13.38 -20.36 -20.31
C ARG A 75 -12.15 -19.68 -19.74
N TRP A 76 -12.22 -18.37 -19.47
CA TRP A 76 -11.06 -17.59 -19.04
C TRP A 76 -11.27 -16.92 -17.69
N ARG A 77 -10.20 -16.84 -16.91
CA ARG A 77 -10.22 -16.24 -15.58
C ARG A 77 -10.48 -14.73 -15.66
N ASP A 78 -11.23 -14.20 -14.71
CA ASP A 78 -11.22 -12.75 -14.45
C ASP A 78 -9.91 -12.35 -13.76
N MET A 79 -9.71 -11.05 -13.51
CA MET A 79 -8.45 -10.57 -12.95
C MET A 79 -8.16 -11.15 -11.55
N ASN A 80 -9.17 -11.26 -10.69
CA ASN A 80 -8.97 -11.75 -9.32
C ASN A 80 -8.63 -13.24 -9.33
N SER A 81 -9.35 -14.03 -10.12
CA SER A 81 -9.11 -15.47 -10.29
C SER A 81 -7.75 -15.71 -10.93
N LEU A 82 -7.34 -14.87 -11.88
CA LEU A 82 -6.02 -14.94 -12.51
C LEU A 82 -4.91 -14.68 -11.48
N VAL A 83 -5.06 -13.64 -10.65
CA VAL A 83 -4.10 -13.30 -9.59
C VAL A 83 -3.95 -14.45 -8.60
N THR A 84 -5.06 -15.04 -8.15
CA THR A 84 -5.03 -16.20 -7.25
C THR A 84 -4.39 -17.43 -7.90
N ALA A 85 -4.71 -17.73 -9.16
CA ALA A 85 -4.12 -18.86 -9.87
C ALA A 85 -2.60 -18.72 -10.06
N VAL A 86 -2.12 -17.50 -10.33
CA VAL A 86 -0.68 -17.22 -10.41
C VAL A 86 -0.02 -17.39 -9.06
N ASP A 87 -0.59 -16.83 -7.99
CA ASP A 87 0.01 -16.87 -6.64
C ASP A 87 0.14 -18.29 -6.06
N GLN A 88 -0.79 -19.19 -6.42
CA GLN A 88 -0.73 -20.60 -6.05
C GLN A 88 0.45 -21.34 -6.68
N PHE A 89 1.04 -20.82 -7.76
CA PHE A 89 2.21 -21.42 -8.37
C PHE A 89 3.46 -21.08 -7.53
N PRO A 90 4.30 -22.07 -7.14
CA PRO A 90 5.38 -21.86 -6.17
C PRO A 90 6.35 -20.71 -6.50
N LEU A 91 6.61 -20.46 -7.78
CA LEU A 91 7.50 -19.38 -8.22
C LEU A 91 6.94 -17.96 -7.97
N PHE A 92 5.61 -17.83 -7.90
CA PHE A 92 4.92 -16.54 -7.83
C PHE A 92 4.18 -16.32 -6.51
N HIS A 93 4.48 -17.12 -5.49
CA HIS A 93 3.90 -16.98 -4.17
C HIS A 93 4.11 -15.57 -3.57
N GLY A 94 3.05 -14.98 -3.03
CA GLY A 94 3.02 -13.62 -2.48
C GLY A 94 2.72 -12.52 -3.50
N THR A 95 2.58 -12.82 -4.80
CA THR A 95 2.16 -11.83 -5.81
C THR A 95 0.71 -11.38 -5.62
N GLN A 96 -0.15 -12.22 -5.05
CA GLN A 96 -1.52 -11.84 -4.72
C GLN A 96 -1.56 -10.73 -3.67
N ALA A 97 -0.70 -10.80 -2.64
CA ALA A 97 -0.63 -9.76 -1.61
C ALA A 97 -0.27 -8.39 -2.21
N LEU A 98 0.68 -8.34 -3.16
CA LEU A 98 1.03 -7.13 -3.89
C LEU A 98 -0.18 -6.55 -4.66
N TYR A 99 -0.98 -7.40 -5.31
CA TYR A 99 -2.13 -6.95 -6.09
C TYR A 99 -3.32 -6.50 -5.24
N GLN A 100 -3.53 -7.16 -4.10
CA GLN A 100 -4.68 -6.94 -3.21
C GLN A 100 -4.41 -5.95 -2.08
N ALA A 101 -3.18 -5.43 -1.99
CA ALA A 101 -2.80 -4.47 -0.95
C ALA A 101 -3.76 -3.27 -0.88
N GLU A 102 -4.14 -2.90 0.34
CA GLU A 102 -5.09 -1.81 0.61
C GLU A 102 -4.56 -0.45 0.13
N PHE A 103 -3.24 -0.29 0.03
CA PHE A 103 -2.61 0.91 -0.48
C PHE A 103 -3.18 1.35 -1.84
N TRP A 104 -3.49 0.41 -2.72
CA TRP A 104 -4.06 0.73 -4.03
C TRP A 104 -5.46 1.35 -3.96
N ALA A 105 -6.24 0.99 -2.95
CA ALA A 105 -7.55 1.59 -2.71
C ALA A 105 -7.39 3.01 -2.15
N ILE A 106 -6.47 3.20 -1.19
CA ILE A 106 -6.16 4.51 -0.61
C ILE A 106 -5.77 5.52 -1.69
N LEU A 107 -4.95 5.13 -2.67
CA LEU A 107 -4.54 5.99 -3.78
C LEU A 107 -5.68 6.48 -4.69
N GLN A 108 -6.86 5.86 -4.61
CA GLN A 108 -8.04 6.18 -5.42
C GLN A 108 -9.06 7.01 -4.65
N GLU A 109 -8.84 7.22 -3.35
CA GLU A 109 -9.76 7.97 -2.50
C GLU A 109 -9.62 9.47 -2.73
N GLN A 110 -10.76 10.16 -2.62
CA GLN A 110 -10.80 11.63 -2.65
C GLN A 110 -10.91 12.21 -1.24
N THR A 111 -11.68 11.52 -0.38
CA THR A 111 -11.87 11.82 1.04
C THR A 111 -11.96 10.51 1.81
N SER A 112 -11.66 10.56 3.10
CA SER A 112 -11.68 9.39 3.98
C SER A 112 -12.27 9.79 5.33
N THR A 113 -13.22 9.02 5.87
CA THR A 113 -13.77 9.35 7.19
C THR A 113 -12.76 9.02 8.29
N PRO A 114 -12.71 9.79 9.39
CA PRO A 114 -11.78 9.52 10.48
C PRO A 114 -11.95 8.12 11.11
N SER A 115 -13.19 7.64 11.19
CA SER A 115 -13.54 6.30 11.68
C SER A 115 -12.99 5.21 10.76
N LEU A 116 -13.06 5.40 9.44
CA LEU A 116 -12.48 4.50 8.45
C LEU A 116 -10.95 4.47 8.55
N VAL A 117 -10.32 5.64 8.64
CA VAL A 117 -8.86 5.77 8.79
C VAL A 117 -8.40 5.03 10.05
N GLN A 118 -9.04 5.30 11.19
CA GLN A 118 -8.70 4.65 12.45
C GLN A 118 -8.85 3.12 12.37
N ARG A 119 -9.96 2.63 11.81
CA ARG A 119 -10.19 1.19 11.62
C ARG A 119 -9.09 0.54 10.79
N ARG A 120 -8.66 1.18 9.70
CA ARG A 120 -7.59 0.66 8.83
C ARG A 120 -6.24 0.63 9.54
N VAL A 121 -5.92 1.68 10.31
CA VAL A 121 -4.72 1.68 11.14
C VAL A 121 -4.77 0.51 12.13
N ASP A 122 -5.86 0.32 12.84
CA ASP A 122 -5.99 -0.77 13.82
C ASP A 122 -5.85 -2.16 13.17
N GLN A 123 -6.42 -2.35 11.97
CA GLN A 123 -6.27 -3.59 11.19
C GLN A 123 -4.81 -3.85 10.79
N LEU A 124 -4.10 -2.82 10.31
CA LEU A 124 -2.68 -2.94 9.98
C LEU A 124 -1.85 -3.23 11.22
N LEU A 125 -2.07 -2.51 12.32
CA LEU A 125 -1.33 -2.74 13.57
C LEU A 125 -1.54 -4.17 14.07
N GLN A 126 -2.78 -4.65 14.07
CA GLN A 126 -3.10 -6.02 14.48
C GLN A 126 -2.43 -7.06 13.56
N ALA A 127 -2.46 -6.87 12.25
CA ALA A 127 -1.90 -7.82 11.28
C ALA A 127 -0.38 -8.01 11.43
N TYR A 128 0.34 -6.97 11.87
CA TYR A 128 1.80 -7.00 12.04
C TYR A 128 2.26 -7.07 13.50
N GLY A 129 1.34 -7.30 14.45
CA GLY A 129 1.67 -7.40 15.88
C GLY A 129 2.24 -6.09 16.46
N LEU A 130 1.82 -4.95 15.90
CA LEU A 130 2.23 -3.62 16.30
C LEU A 130 1.18 -3.01 17.24
N VAL A 131 1.62 -2.09 18.08
CA VAL A 131 0.76 -1.35 19.01
C VAL A 131 1.05 0.14 18.95
N ARG A 132 0.02 0.97 19.14
CA ARG A 132 0.17 2.39 19.44
C ARG A 132 0.29 2.56 20.94
N ILE A 133 1.33 3.25 21.39
CA ILE A 133 1.62 3.43 22.81
C ILE A 133 1.24 4.83 23.23
N ASN A 134 0.38 4.95 24.25
CA ASN A 134 0.18 6.23 24.91
C ASN A 134 1.48 6.58 25.68
N PRO A 135 2.19 7.67 25.30
CA PRO A 135 3.44 8.06 25.93
C PRO A 135 3.36 8.26 27.45
N ASP A 136 2.20 8.63 27.95
CA ASP A 136 1.98 8.91 29.38
C ASP A 136 1.78 7.64 30.21
N SER A 137 1.59 6.49 29.55
CA SER A 137 1.31 5.20 30.19
C SER A 137 2.51 4.29 30.33
N VAL A 138 3.61 4.56 29.61
CA VAL A 138 4.80 3.69 29.57
C VAL A 138 6.03 4.50 29.94
N VAL A 139 6.57 4.21 31.14
CA VAL A 139 7.66 4.98 31.77
C VAL A 139 8.91 5.04 30.89
N GLU A 140 9.24 3.94 30.22
CA GLU A 140 10.39 3.83 29.33
C GLU A 140 10.27 4.81 28.15
N ILE A 141 9.09 4.87 27.54
CA ILE A 141 8.79 5.78 26.42
C ILE A 141 8.78 7.23 26.90
N THR A 142 8.20 7.52 28.07
CA THR A 142 8.22 8.86 28.67
C THR A 142 9.66 9.36 28.84
N LYS A 143 10.54 8.55 29.44
CA LYS A 143 11.96 8.89 29.65
C LYS A 143 12.70 9.15 28.34
N LEU A 144 12.40 8.36 27.30
CA LEU A 144 12.99 8.53 25.97
C LEU A 144 12.53 9.85 25.33
N ILE A 145 11.25 10.18 25.46
CA ILE A 145 10.68 11.43 24.94
C ILE A 145 11.26 12.64 25.67
N GLU A 146 11.42 12.59 26.99
CA GLU A 146 12.06 13.65 27.77
C GLU A 146 13.51 13.89 27.33
N LYS A 147 14.23 12.82 26.96
CA LYS A 147 15.65 12.90 26.60
C LYS A 147 15.88 13.32 25.13
N TYR A 148 15.09 12.80 24.20
CA TYR A 148 15.32 12.96 22.76
C TYR A 148 14.24 13.79 22.06
N GLY A 149 13.10 14.02 22.69
CA GLY A 149 11.97 14.70 22.07
C GLY A 149 10.98 13.74 21.41
N ARG A 150 9.71 14.15 21.38
CA ARG A 150 8.57 13.31 20.99
C ARG A 150 8.65 12.91 19.52
N GLU A 151 9.01 13.84 18.66
CA GLU A 151 9.09 13.68 17.21
C GLU A 151 10.17 12.67 16.82
N GLN A 152 11.33 12.72 17.49
CA GLN A 152 12.44 11.80 17.24
C GLN A 152 12.10 10.38 17.70
N ILE A 153 11.47 10.23 18.86
CA ILE A 153 11.01 8.91 19.32
C ILE A 153 9.91 8.37 18.41
N PHE A 154 8.97 9.20 17.97
CA PHE A 154 7.96 8.82 16.99
C PHE A 154 8.58 8.29 15.69
N ASP A 155 9.50 9.04 15.08
CA ASP A 155 10.21 8.66 13.85
C ASP A 155 10.91 7.30 14.01
N ARG A 156 11.73 7.15 15.06
CA ARG A 156 12.51 5.92 15.28
C ARG A 156 11.63 4.70 15.54
N CYS A 157 10.61 4.85 16.36
CA CYS A 157 9.65 3.77 16.64
C CYS A 157 8.88 3.37 15.37
N LEU A 158 8.43 4.36 14.59
CA LEU A 158 7.74 4.11 13.33
C LEU A 158 8.66 3.40 12.33
N MET A 159 9.87 3.89 12.10
CA MET A 159 10.84 3.26 11.19
C MET A 159 11.18 1.83 11.59
N LEU A 160 11.35 1.56 12.89
CA LEU A 160 11.54 0.20 13.40
C LEU A 160 10.33 -0.70 13.07
N SER A 161 9.11 -0.19 13.25
CA SER A 161 7.88 -0.92 13.00
C SER A 161 7.66 -1.20 11.51
N LEU A 162 7.92 -0.21 10.64
CA LEU A 162 7.75 -0.33 9.20
C LEU A 162 8.66 -1.40 8.59
N ARG A 163 9.86 -1.64 9.16
CA ARG A 163 10.78 -2.70 8.72
C ARG A 163 10.21 -4.12 8.86
N ARG A 164 9.16 -4.31 9.66
CA ARG A 164 8.48 -5.61 9.84
C ARG A 164 7.27 -5.78 8.94
N MET A 165 6.89 -4.73 8.22
CA MET A 165 5.75 -4.73 7.33
C MET A 165 6.21 -4.99 5.90
N ASP A 166 5.35 -5.55 5.05
CA ASP A 166 5.60 -5.48 3.61
C ASP A 166 5.48 -4.03 3.13
N ASN A 167 6.15 -3.73 2.00
CA ASN A 167 6.28 -2.37 1.51
C ASN A 167 4.94 -1.63 1.32
N LEU A 168 3.90 -2.31 0.81
CA LEU A 168 2.61 -1.65 0.55
C LEU A 168 1.81 -1.44 1.83
N SER A 169 1.86 -2.38 2.78
CA SER A 169 1.25 -2.19 4.10
C SER A 169 1.97 -1.09 4.90
N ALA A 170 3.29 -1.00 4.80
CA ALA A 170 4.08 0.09 5.38
C ALA A 170 3.68 1.45 4.81
N MET A 171 3.59 1.57 3.47
CA MET A 171 3.14 2.78 2.80
C MET A 171 1.70 3.15 3.19
N ALA A 172 0.80 2.17 3.27
CA ALA A 172 -0.57 2.39 3.72
C ALA A 172 -0.61 2.94 5.15
N LEU A 173 0.18 2.38 6.08
CA LEU A 173 0.24 2.87 7.45
C LEU A 173 0.73 4.32 7.50
N VAL A 174 1.83 4.64 6.82
CA VAL A 174 2.38 6.01 6.76
C VAL A 174 1.34 6.99 6.21
N TRP A 175 0.64 6.60 5.14
CA TRP A 175 -0.40 7.42 4.53
C TRP A 175 -1.57 7.68 5.47
N LEU A 176 -2.02 6.66 6.20
CA LEU A 176 -3.12 6.78 7.15
C LEU A 176 -2.73 7.63 8.36
N LEU A 177 -1.49 7.47 8.87
CA LEU A 177 -0.96 8.32 9.94
C LEU A 177 -0.85 9.78 9.50
N TYR A 178 -0.44 10.01 8.25
CA TYR A 178 -0.38 11.36 7.69
C TYR A 178 -1.76 12.04 7.74
N LEU A 179 -2.83 11.32 7.38
CA LEU A 179 -4.20 11.80 7.53
C LEU A 179 -4.59 12.06 9.00
N GLN A 180 -4.18 11.20 9.94
CA GLN A 180 -4.46 11.44 11.37
C GLN A 180 -3.73 12.69 11.92
N THR A 181 -2.59 13.04 11.32
CA THR A 181 -1.82 14.23 11.68
C THR A 181 -2.22 15.49 10.90
N GLU A 182 -3.35 15.50 10.21
CA GLU A 182 -3.80 16.63 9.38
C GLU A 182 -3.79 18.03 10.07
N PRO A 183 -4.10 18.20 11.37
CA PRO A 183 -4.06 19.50 12.02
C PRO A 183 -2.69 20.20 11.98
N SER A 184 -2.69 21.53 11.88
CA SER A 184 -1.48 22.35 11.74
C SER A 184 -0.52 22.26 12.92
N HIS A 185 -1.01 21.98 14.14
CA HIS A 185 -0.15 21.86 15.32
C HIS A 185 0.72 20.59 15.30
N ASN A 186 0.41 19.62 14.44
CA ASN A 186 1.18 18.38 14.27
C ASN A 186 2.17 18.43 13.10
N TRP A 187 2.49 19.62 12.58
CA TRP A 187 3.30 19.79 11.36
C TRP A 187 4.63 19.03 11.36
N ARG A 188 5.33 18.93 12.52
CA ARG A 188 6.59 18.18 12.60
C ARG A 188 6.42 16.67 12.38
N PHE A 189 5.31 16.10 12.86
CA PHE A 189 4.99 14.69 12.61
C PHE A 189 4.63 14.48 11.14
N ARG A 190 3.95 15.45 10.52
CA ARG A 190 3.67 15.44 9.08
C ARG A 190 4.96 15.45 8.27
N GLU A 191 5.93 16.31 8.59
CA GLU A 191 7.23 16.34 7.89
C GLU A 191 7.96 14.99 7.95
N ILE A 192 7.92 14.32 9.10
CA ILE A 192 8.48 12.96 9.25
C ILE A 192 7.74 11.98 8.32
N LEU A 193 6.41 11.97 8.36
CA LEU A 193 5.58 11.06 7.57
C LEU A 193 5.72 11.33 6.06
N GLU A 194 5.79 12.59 5.64
CA GLU A 194 6.06 13.00 4.27
C GLU A 194 7.44 12.50 3.81
N SER A 195 8.48 12.65 4.64
CA SER A 195 9.83 12.16 4.31
C SER A 195 9.88 10.63 4.18
N ILE A 196 9.15 9.90 5.03
CA ILE A 196 9.06 8.44 4.96
C ILE A 196 8.28 8.03 3.70
N ALA A 197 7.12 8.65 3.45
CA ALA A 197 6.29 8.36 2.29
C ALA A 197 7.05 8.62 0.99
N ASP A 198 7.74 9.76 0.90
CA ASP A 198 8.58 10.15 -0.23
C ASP A 198 9.57 9.05 -0.62
N LYS A 199 10.40 8.62 0.34
CA LYS A 199 11.40 7.57 0.14
C LYS A 199 10.79 6.23 -0.23
N GLN A 200 9.70 5.83 0.42
CA GLN A 200 9.04 4.55 0.14
C GLN A 200 8.41 4.52 -1.24
N LEU A 201 7.76 5.61 -1.67
CA LEU A 201 7.15 5.74 -2.98
C LEU A 201 8.20 5.75 -4.08
N ASP A 202 9.25 6.56 -3.94
CA ASP A 202 10.37 6.62 -4.90
C ASP A 202 11.02 5.24 -5.06
N HIS A 203 11.33 4.57 -3.94
CA HIS A 203 11.90 3.22 -3.99
C HIS A 203 10.95 2.19 -4.65
N PHE A 204 9.67 2.21 -4.27
CA PHE A 204 8.69 1.27 -4.81
C PHE A 204 8.49 1.46 -6.32
N PHE A 205 8.27 2.70 -6.77
CA PHE A 205 8.00 2.96 -8.17
C PHE A 205 9.26 2.81 -9.03
N SER A 206 10.45 3.16 -8.54
CA SER A 206 11.71 2.89 -9.25
C SER A 206 12.01 1.39 -9.38
N HIS A 207 11.63 0.59 -8.39
CA HIS A 207 11.79 -0.87 -8.45
C HIS A 207 10.96 -1.49 -9.59
N TYR A 208 9.72 -1.03 -9.75
CA TYR A 208 8.81 -1.61 -10.72
C TYR A 208 8.85 -0.91 -12.08
N PHE A 209 9.08 0.40 -12.18
CA PHE A 209 8.82 1.18 -13.40
C PHE A 209 10.09 1.68 -14.09
N SER A 210 10.00 1.90 -15.41
CA SER A 210 11.06 2.63 -16.12
C SER A 210 11.10 4.07 -15.62
N LEU A 211 12.22 4.78 -15.76
CA LEU A 211 12.40 6.13 -15.23
C LEU A 211 11.22 7.08 -15.53
N GLU A 212 10.73 7.09 -16.78
CA GLU A 212 9.58 7.93 -17.19
C GLU A 212 8.28 7.57 -16.44
N LEU A 213 7.93 6.28 -16.37
CA LEU A 213 6.72 5.81 -15.70
C LEU A 213 6.84 5.87 -14.18
N HIS A 214 8.04 5.66 -13.65
CA HIS A 214 8.37 5.86 -12.25
C HIS A 214 8.03 7.30 -11.85
N LEU A 215 8.67 8.29 -12.49
CA LEU A 215 8.47 9.70 -12.14
C LEU A 215 7.00 10.12 -12.28
N THR A 216 6.30 9.59 -13.28
CA THR A 216 4.85 9.83 -13.46
C THR A 216 4.04 9.32 -12.26
N TYR A 217 4.16 8.04 -11.90
CA TYR A 217 3.35 7.45 -10.83
C TYR A 217 3.75 7.91 -9.44
N TYR A 218 5.04 8.17 -9.21
CA TYR A 218 5.51 8.80 -7.99
C TYR A 218 4.89 10.20 -7.84
N THR A 219 4.92 11.03 -8.89
CA THR A 219 4.34 12.38 -8.84
C THR A 219 2.83 12.33 -8.64
N ASP A 220 2.13 11.41 -9.33
CA ASP A 220 0.69 11.20 -9.14
C ASP A 220 0.36 10.78 -7.71
N ALA A 221 1.18 9.91 -7.09
CA ALA A 221 1.01 9.49 -5.71
C ALA A 221 1.24 10.65 -4.72
N ILE A 222 2.33 11.40 -4.85
CA ILE A 222 2.59 12.59 -4.01
C ILE A 222 1.45 13.60 -4.15
N HIS A 223 0.96 13.83 -5.37
CA HIS A 223 -0.19 14.69 -5.60
C HIS A 223 -1.44 14.16 -4.86
N THR A 224 -1.73 12.86 -4.91
CA THR A 224 -2.84 12.26 -4.14
C THR A 224 -2.64 12.46 -2.64
N LEU A 225 -1.44 12.23 -2.08
CA LEU A 225 -1.15 12.43 -0.65
C LEU A 225 -1.41 13.88 -0.24
N GLN A 226 -0.97 14.83 -1.06
CA GLN A 226 -1.14 16.26 -0.82
C GLN A 226 -2.58 16.73 -0.91
N HIS A 227 -3.49 15.99 -1.58
CA HIS A 227 -4.87 16.43 -1.80
C HIS A 227 -5.92 15.59 -1.06
N LEU A 228 -5.59 14.37 -0.63
CA LEU A 228 -6.47 13.56 0.20
C LEU A 228 -6.66 14.23 1.57
N ARG A 229 -7.91 14.32 2.02
CA ARG A 229 -8.29 14.96 3.28
C ARG A 229 -9.24 14.07 4.07
N LEU A 230 -9.25 14.26 5.39
CA LEU A 230 -10.32 13.71 6.21
C LEU A 230 -11.66 14.34 5.82
N ASP A 231 -12.71 13.53 5.76
CA ASP A 231 -14.06 14.05 5.58
C ASP A 231 -14.49 14.81 6.83
N MET A 232 -14.63 16.13 6.67
CA MET A 232 -14.96 17.06 7.74
C MET A 232 -16.46 17.18 7.99
N LEU A 233 -17.31 16.49 7.21
CA LEU A 233 -18.76 16.50 7.42
C LEU A 233 -19.15 15.85 8.76
N GLU A 234 -18.31 14.95 9.30
CA GLU A 234 -18.48 14.33 10.62
C GLU A 234 -17.69 15.05 11.73
N ARG A 235 -17.11 16.23 11.46
CA ARG A 235 -16.22 16.90 12.42
C ARG A 235 -17.00 17.40 13.64
N PRO A 236 -16.69 16.93 14.87
CA PRO A 236 -17.23 17.54 16.08
C PRO A 236 -16.84 19.02 16.16
N PRO A 237 -17.60 19.86 16.89
CA PRO A 237 -17.29 21.28 17.08
C PRO A 237 -15.88 21.56 17.61
N TYR A 238 -15.26 20.56 18.25
CA TYR A 238 -13.96 20.64 18.93
C TYR A 238 -12.83 19.96 18.14
N GLY A 239 -13.06 19.56 16.89
CA GLY A 239 -12.12 18.78 16.09
C GLY A 239 -12.14 17.28 16.39
N PHE A 240 -11.23 16.52 15.77
CA PHE A 240 -11.11 15.08 16.00
C PHE A 240 -10.11 14.78 17.11
N GLY A 241 -10.03 15.63 18.15
CA GLY A 241 -8.89 15.72 19.08
C GLY A 241 -8.29 14.39 19.56
N TYR A 242 -9.10 13.35 19.76
CA TYR A 242 -8.61 12.00 20.02
C TYR A 242 -7.78 11.40 18.87
N ILE A 243 -8.30 11.39 17.64
CA ILE A 243 -7.63 10.88 16.43
C ILE A 243 -6.35 11.67 16.13
N GLU A 244 -6.41 12.99 16.32
CA GLU A 244 -5.28 13.89 16.14
C GLU A 244 -4.17 13.60 17.15
N THR A 245 -4.55 13.26 18.39
CA THR A 245 -3.62 12.90 19.47
C THR A 245 -2.96 11.55 19.20
N ILE A 246 -3.76 10.51 18.91
CA ILE A 246 -3.22 9.15 18.69
C ILE A 246 -2.41 9.03 17.40
N GLY A 247 -2.60 9.92 16.42
CA GLY A 247 -1.79 9.98 15.20
C GLY A 247 -0.32 10.33 15.45
N THR A 248 -0.01 10.86 16.64
CA THR A 248 1.36 11.26 17.06
C THR A 248 1.94 10.34 18.14
N TRP A 249 1.28 9.22 18.42
CA TRP A 249 1.75 8.24 19.39
C TRP A 249 2.78 7.31 18.76
N PRO A 250 3.87 6.94 19.48
CA PRO A 250 4.82 5.95 19.00
C PRO A 250 4.14 4.62 18.67
N ILE A 251 4.55 4.02 17.56
CA ILE A 251 4.14 2.68 17.14
C ILE A 251 5.32 1.74 17.30
N LEU A 252 5.13 0.62 17.99
CA LEU A 252 6.17 -0.39 18.20
C LEU A 252 5.61 -1.81 18.11
N PRO A 253 6.46 -2.80 17.83
CA PRO A 253 6.13 -4.20 18.08
C PRO A 253 5.75 -4.44 19.53
N ASN A 254 4.71 -5.25 19.75
CA ASN A 254 4.15 -5.50 21.08
C ASN A 254 5.20 -6.03 22.08
N GLU A 255 6.12 -6.86 21.62
CA GLU A 255 7.17 -7.43 22.47
C GLU A 255 8.25 -6.43 22.93
N LEU A 256 8.31 -5.23 22.32
CA LEU A 256 9.35 -4.24 22.62
C LEU A 256 8.90 -3.14 23.60
N ILE A 257 7.61 -3.07 23.95
CA ILE A 257 7.04 -1.95 24.73
C ILE A 257 7.83 -1.67 26.03
N ASN A 258 8.16 -2.72 26.78
CA ASN A 258 8.80 -2.61 28.10
C ASN A 258 10.31 -2.83 28.07
N SER A 259 10.89 -3.11 26.90
CA SER A 259 12.31 -3.47 26.76
C SER A 259 13.08 -2.49 25.90
N ILE A 260 12.42 -1.49 25.30
CA ILE A 260 13.05 -0.60 24.34
C ILE A 260 13.97 0.41 25.03
N SER A 261 15.21 0.48 24.55
CA SER A 261 16.21 1.43 25.03
C SER A 261 16.58 2.45 23.95
N GLY A 262 17.17 3.57 24.38
CA GLY A 262 17.71 4.57 23.45
C GLY A 262 18.83 3.99 22.59
N GLU A 263 19.68 3.14 23.14
CA GLU A 263 20.75 2.48 22.37
C GLU A 263 20.19 1.59 21.26
N GLN A 264 19.09 0.88 21.53
CA GLN A 264 18.42 0.07 20.52
C GLN A 264 17.83 0.96 19.42
N LEU A 265 17.05 1.99 19.78
CA LEU A 265 16.38 2.89 18.83
C LEU A 265 17.31 3.73 17.97
N PHE A 266 18.48 4.10 18.50
CA PHE A 266 19.44 4.99 17.83
C PHE A 266 20.71 4.26 17.36
N SER A 267 20.74 2.92 17.44
CA SER A 267 21.81 2.13 16.84
C SER A 267 21.89 2.37 15.32
N LEU A 268 23.11 2.48 14.79
CA LEU A 268 23.37 2.81 13.37
C LEU A 268 22.75 1.80 12.40
N ASP A 269 22.49 0.57 12.85
CA ASP A 269 21.86 -0.47 12.04
C ASP A 269 20.34 -0.24 11.84
N LEU A 270 19.74 0.74 12.54
CA LEU A 270 18.36 1.19 12.37
C LEU A 270 18.18 2.42 11.46
N LEU A 271 19.28 3.00 10.97
CA LEU A 271 19.28 4.01 9.90
C LEU A 271 19.36 3.36 8.52
#